data_AF-A0A7Y2BRD1-F1
#
_entry.id   AF-A0A7Y2BRD1-F1
#
_cell.length_a   1.000
_cell.length_b   1.000
_cell.length_c   1.000
_cell.angle_alpha   90.00
_cell.angle_beta   90.00
_cell.angle_gamma   90.00
#
_symmetry.space_group_name_H-M   'P 1'
#
loop_
_entity.id
_entity.type
_entity.pdbx_description
1 polymer ?
#
loop_
_entity_poly.entity_id
_entity_poly.type
_entity_poly.pdbx_seq_one_letter_code
_entity_poly.pdbx_strand_id
1 'polypeptide(L)'
;MTRPPADQRVQQARVLQSADEARAFYRDWAADYDDDIAGTLKFTGGVDIARMLAQGVTDKSSRIVDLGCGTGLVGAELKTLGYDNLD
;
A
#
# COMPACT_ATOMS: atom_id res chain seq x y z
N MET A 1 -3.98 14.04 23.97
CA MET A 1 -2.78 13.22 23.73
C MET A 1 -2.45 13.30 22.25
N THR A 2 -1.18 13.53 21.89
CA THR A 2 -0.74 13.62 20.49
C THR A 2 -0.53 12.23 19.90
N ARG A 3 -1.01 12.04 18.67
CA ARG A 3 -0.87 10.84 17.86
C ARG A 3 0.61 10.41 17.72
N PRO A 4 0.95 9.11 17.84
CA PRO A 4 2.33 8.64 17.60
C PRO A 4 2.79 8.91 16.15
N PRO A 5 4.07 9.24 15.94
CA PRO A 5 4.67 9.35 14.61
C PRO A 5 4.47 8.11 13.73
N ALA A 6 4.44 8.30 12.41
CA ALA A 6 4.16 7.24 11.44
C ALA A 6 5.15 6.06 11.52
N ASP A 7 6.44 6.34 11.68
CA ASP A 7 7.50 5.33 11.84
C ASP A 7 7.30 4.49 13.11
N GLN A 8 6.88 5.12 14.21
CA GLN A 8 6.60 4.42 15.45
C GLN A 8 5.40 3.48 15.31
N ARG A 9 4.35 3.87 14.59
CA ARG A 9 3.20 2.99 14.34
C ARG A 9 3.57 1.77 13.49
N VAL A 10 4.47 1.94 12.52
CA VAL A 10 5.03 0.81 11.75
C VAL A 10 5.78 -0.15 12.69
N GLN A 11 6.59 0.34 13.62
CA GLN A 11 7.28 -0.53 14.57
C GLN A 11 6.30 -1.24 15.52
N GLN A 12 5.26 -0.55 15.99
CA GLN A 12 4.21 -1.14 16.82
C GLN A 12 3.47 -2.26 16.08
N ALA A 13 3.14 -2.06 14.79
CA ALA A 13 2.49 -3.06 13.97
C ALA A 13 3.30 -4.36 13.84
N ARG A 14 4.63 -4.28 13.86
CA ARG A 14 5.54 -5.44 13.69
C ARG A 14 5.63 -6.34 14.92
N VAL A 15 5.26 -5.85 16.09
CA VAL A 15 5.37 -6.59 17.35
C VAL A 15 4.03 -7.13 17.87
N LEU A 16 2.93 -6.90 17.14
CA LEU A 16 1.61 -7.45 17.48
C LEU A 16 1.65 -8.98 17.47
N GLN A 17 1.02 -9.61 18.45
CA GLN A 17 1.13 -11.06 18.70
C GLN A 17 -0.16 -11.82 18.39
N SER A 18 -1.27 -11.11 18.14
CA SER A 18 -2.56 -11.76 17.88
C SER A 18 -3.40 -11.04 16.81
N ALA A 19 -4.34 -11.78 16.23
CA ALA A 19 -5.29 -11.23 15.27
C ALA A 19 -6.26 -10.21 15.89
N ASP A 20 -6.54 -10.31 17.19
CA ASP A 20 -7.36 -9.31 17.91
C ASP A 20 -6.60 -8.00 18.10
N GLU A 21 -5.33 -8.07 18.51
CA GLU A 21 -4.43 -6.91 18.62
C GLU A 21 -4.26 -6.22 17.27
N ALA A 22 -3.98 -6.99 16.20
CA ALA A 22 -3.90 -6.48 14.84
C ALA A 22 -5.18 -5.76 14.43
N ARG A 23 -6.35 -6.36 14.63
CA ARG A 23 -7.63 -5.75 14.26
C ARG A 23 -7.91 -4.47 15.03
N ALA A 24 -7.61 -4.42 16.33
CA ALA A 24 -7.78 -3.21 17.13
C ALA A 24 -6.82 -2.09 16.67
N PHE A 25 -5.54 -2.42 16.54
CA PHE A 25 -4.51 -1.47 16.14
C PHE A 25 -4.77 -0.88 14.74
N TYR A 26 -5.06 -1.73 13.75
CA TYR A 26 -5.33 -1.26 12.40
C TYR A 26 -6.67 -0.53 12.28
N ARG A 27 -7.68 -0.84 13.10
CA ARG A 27 -8.91 -0.02 13.15
C ARG A 27 -8.62 1.42 13.54
N ASP A 28 -7.78 1.62 14.55
CA ASP A 28 -7.45 2.95 15.05
C ASP A 28 -6.51 3.70 14.09
N TRP A 29 -5.67 2.96 13.35
CA TRP A 29 -4.74 3.55 12.39
C TRP A 29 -5.35 3.78 11.00
N ALA A 30 -6.42 3.07 10.63
CA ALA A 30 -6.93 3.02 9.25
C ALA A 30 -7.18 4.39 8.61
N ALA A 31 -7.72 5.35 9.37
CA ALA A 31 -8.05 6.68 8.84
C ALA A 31 -6.82 7.47 8.35
N ASP A 32 -5.65 7.17 8.90
CA ASP A 32 -4.41 7.87 8.59
C ASP A 32 -3.39 6.97 7.86
N TYR A 33 -3.68 5.69 7.70
CA TYR A 33 -2.70 4.69 7.27
C TYR A 33 -2.08 5.07 5.91
N ASP A 34 -2.91 5.38 4.93
CA ASP A 34 -2.45 5.73 3.58
C ASP A 34 -1.56 6.99 3.58
N ASP A 35 -1.94 8.02 4.34
CA ASP A 35 -1.14 9.25 4.46
C ASP A 35 0.15 9.00 5.25
N ASP A 36 0.11 8.23 6.34
CA ASP A 36 1.30 7.90 7.10
C ASP A 36 2.31 7.11 6.24
N ILE A 37 1.84 6.14 5.43
CA ILE A 37 2.69 5.30 4.58
C ILE A 37 3.17 6.04 3.33
N ALA A 38 2.27 6.57 2.50
CA ALA A 38 2.59 7.17 1.22
C ALA A 38 2.94 8.67 1.33
N GLY A 39 2.22 9.39 2.21
CA GLY A 39 2.38 10.82 2.41
C GLY A 39 3.57 11.18 3.30
N THR A 40 3.65 10.62 4.50
CA THR A 40 4.64 10.97 5.53
C THR A 40 5.93 10.18 5.34
N LEU A 41 5.84 8.85 5.27
CA LEU A 41 7.01 7.97 5.12
C LEU A 41 7.51 7.88 3.67
N LYS A 42 6.77 8.43 2.70
CA LYS A 42 7.14 8.44 1.27
C LYS A 42 7.48 7.05 0.75
N PHE A 43 6.75 6.02 1.17
CA PHE A 43 6.97 4.65 0.70
C PHE A 43 6.72 4.56 -0.81
N THR A 44 7.72 4.10 -1.58
CA THR A 44 7.65 4.01 -3.05
C THR A 44 7.47 2.60 -3.58
N GLY A 45 7.49 1.56 -2.73
CA GLY A 45 7.59 0.17 -3.18
C GLY A 45 6.49 -0.25 -4.17
N GLY A 46 5.24 0.19 -3.95
CA GLY A 46 4.15 -0.12 -4.88
C GLY A 46 4.32 0.53 -6.26
N VAL A 47 4.80 1.77 -6.30
CA VAL A 47 5.09 2.50 -7.55
C VAL A 47 6.24 1.83 -8.31
N ASP A 48 7.30 1.46 -7.59
CA ASP A 48 8.47 0.81 -8.19
C ASP A 48 8.10 -0.58 -8.76
N ILE A 49 7.26 -1.34 -8.05
CA ILE A 49 6.72 -2.63 -8.53
C ILE A 49 5.91 -2.44 -9.81
N ALA A 50 5.00 -1.45 -9.85
CA ALA A 50 4.19 -1.18 -11.06
C ALA A 50 5.07 -0.84 -12.27
N ARG A 51 6.12 -0.04 -12.07
CA ARG A 51 7.08 0.32 -13.12
C ARG A 51 7.90 -0.88 -13.60
N MET A 52 8.31 -1.75 -12.68
CA MET A 52 9.00 -3.00 -13.03
C MET A 52 8.08 -3.94 -13.83
N LEU A 53 6.83 -4.12 -13.40
CA LEU A 53 5.84 -4.90 -14.14
C LEU A 53 5.66 -4.36 -15.55
N ALA A 54 5.61 -3.04 -15.71
CA ALA A 54 5.40 -2.41 -17.00
C ALA A 54 6.55 -2.61 -18.01
N GLN A 55 7.74 -3.00 -17.54
CA GLN A 55 8.85 -3.39 -18.41
C GLN A 55 8.65 -4.77 -19.01
N GLY A 56 7.94 -5.67 -18.31
CA GLY A 56 7.70 -7.05 -18.74
C GLY A 56 6.37 -7.28 -19.43
N VAL A 57 5.31 -6.58 -19.00
CA VAL A 57 3.94 -6.73 -19.53
C VAL A 57 3.61 -5.55 -20.42
N THR A 58 4.05 -5.55 -21.66
CA THR A 58 3.93 -4.36 -22.53
C THR A 58 2.51 -4.10 -23.04
N ASP A 59 1.68 -5.15 -23.16
CA ASP A 59 0.26 -5.03 -23.50
C ASP A 59 -0.53 -4.44 -22.32
N LYS A 60 -1.11 -3.26 -22.55
CA LYS A 60 -1.84 -2.49 -21.53
C LYS A 60 -3.24 -3.03 -21.23
N SER A 61 -3.77 -3.88 -22.11
CA SER A 61 -5.08 -4.54 -21.95
C SER A 61 -5.01 -5.88 -21.19
N SER A 62 -3.80 -6.34 -20.89
CA SER A 62 -3.56 -7.56 -20.12
C SER A 62 -4.23 -7.48 -18.76
N ARG A 63 -4.93 -8.57 -18.37
CA ARG A 63 -5.60 -8.66 -17.08
C ARG A 63 -4.58 -8.81 -15.95
N ILE A 64 -4.62 -7.89 -14.99
CA ILE A 64 -3.73 -7.88 -13.82
C ILE A 64 -4.58 -7.86 -12.56
N VAL A 65 -4.21 -8.67 -11.57
CA VAL A 65 -4.85 -8.68 -10.24
C VAL A 65 -3.82 -8.37 -9.16
N ASP A 66 -4.12 -7.39 -8.29
CA ASP A 66 -3.26 -6.99 -7.16
C ASP A 66 -3.80 -7.55 -5.84
N LEU A 67 -3.41 -8.79 -5.54
CA LEU A 67 -3.85 -9.49 -4.33
C LEU A 67 -3.16 -8.92 -3.10
N GLY A 68 -3.94 -8.32 -2.20
CA GLY A 68 -3.40 -7.65 -1.02
C GLY A 68 -2.80 -6.29 -1.34
N CYS A 69 -3.47 -5.53 -2.22
CA CYS A 69 -3.05 -4.23 -2.76
C CYS A 69 -2.71 -3.15 -1.72
N GLY A 70 -3.05 -3.33 -0.45
CA GLY A 70 -2.72 -2.42 0.63
C GLY A 70 -3.26 -1.01 0.36
N THR A 71 -2.37 -0.03 0.27
CA THR A 71 -2.70 1.37 -0.07
C THR A 71 -3.09 1.58 -1.54
N GLY A 72 -3.08 0.53 -2.36
CA GLY A 72 -3.47 0.57 -3.78
C GLY A 72 -2.46 1.25 -4.71
N LEU A 73 -1.25 1.54 -4.23
CA LEU A 73 -0.24 2.27 -5.00
C LEU A 73 0.17 1.58 -6.31
N VAL A 74 0.19 0.23 -6.34
CA VAL A 74 0.51 -0.52 -7.55
C VAL A 74 -0.56 -0.27 -8.61
N GLY A 75 -1.84 -0.52 -8.28
CA GLY A 75 -2.95 -0.29 -9.19
C GLY A 75 -3.07 1.18 -9.64
N ALA A 76 -2.84 2.12 -8.73
CA ALA A 76 -2.83 3.55 -9.06
C ALA A 76 -1.75 3.88 -10.09
N GLU A 77 -0.50 3.43 -9.90
CA GLU A 77 0.59 3.67 -10.86
C GLU A 77 0.38 2.88 -12.16
N LEU A 78 -0.17 1.67 -12.14
CA LEU A 78 -0.53 0.96 -13.36
C LEU A 78 -1.55 1.75 -14.20
N LYS A 79 -2.54 2.40 -13.58
CA LYS A 79 -3.45 3.29 -14.30
C LYS A 79 -2.73 4.48 -14.93
N THR A 80 -1.75 5.10 -14.24
CA THR A 80 -0.96 6.21 -14.83
C THR A 80 -0.09 5.74 -16.00
N LEU A 81 0.36 4.48 -15.96
CA LEU A 81 1.13 3.81 -17.02
C LEU A 81 0.26 3.25 -18.16
N GLY A 82 -1.05 3.46 -18.11
CA GLY A 82 -2.00 3.18 -19.18
C GLY A 82 -2.69 1.81 -19.14
N TYR A 83 -2.53 1.02 -18.06
CA TYR A 83 -3.27 -0.24 -17.90
C TYR A 83 -4.73 0.01 -17.54
N ASP A 84 -5.65 -0.72 -18.16
CA ASP A 84 -7.10 -0.52 -18.03
C ASP A 84 -7.88 -1.75 -17.55
N ASN A 85 -7.21 -2.90 -17.43
CA ASN A 85 -7.81 -4.18 -17.04
C ASN A 85 -7.22 -4.67 -15.69
N LEU A 86 -7.58 -3.94 -14.62
CA LEU A 86 -7.05 -4.13 -13.26
C LEU A 86 -8.15 -4.59 -12.29
N ASP A 87 -7.87 -5.65 -11.52
CA ASP A 87 -8.67 -6.17 -10.41
C ASP A 87 -7.94 -6.08 -9.06
#